data_AF-A0A968HDP6-F1
#
_entry.id   AF-A0A968HDP6-F1
#
_cell.length_a   1.000
_cell.length_b   1.000
_cell.length_c   1.000
_cell.angle_alpha   90.00
_cell.angle_beta   90.00
_cell.angle_gamma   90.00
#
_symmetry.space_group_name_H-M   'P 1'
#
loop_
_entity.id
_entity.type
_entity.pdbx_description
1 polymer ?
#
loop_
_entity_poly.entity_id
_entity_poly.type
_entity_poly.pdbx_seq_one_letter_code
_entity_poly.pdbx_strand_id
1 'polypeptide(L)'
;MDEVKRIDEDKLTEGQCNSPETCAVEKKKGISEDWLALWLGLFIFVLSLGVFGGADILGWGISTKEWTDSSKAMAPVSKTFQGVKGEIIKIDGQKITIKKADGKDETVSVKEDTASLQVGGRYDKKGISGFASLALTYLAMLMIMCVGAQFLNANIGKFAVGFTVIFWLSYLCWFAGHYAYIAATKDKLEAFKIPWSLSLTGESGFIIALLVGLIIGNFFPKLAEKLKEASRPELYIKTAIVIMGALLGLKAAQSFSLASNIMFRGLCAIIEAYLIYWAVVYYVARKYFKFSREWAAPLASGISICGVSAAIATGGAIRARPVVPIMVSSLVVVFAVVEMVILPFVAQSGLWSEPLVAGAWMGLAVKTDGGAVASGAMTDALIRAKNLEMTGVAYESGWITMTATTVKLFIDIFIGIWAFILAVLWCTRIECKPGQKAQPIEIWNRFPKFVIGYVLTFVILLIVCWPAARAVAPVDEEIKGLKKEITSVEKQVASIADPAALPALNEKIKAARDRIKGLNDQVTSQRATMASANTATAESNVFRVMFFVFTFFTIGIVSNFKKLWEEGIGKLAAVYILCLFGFIIWIGLFISWLFFHGVKPPVAG
;
A
#
# COMPACT_ATOMS: atom_id res chain seq x y z
N MET A 1 -4.19 57.46 27.79
CA MET A 1 -4.95 56.42 28.51
C MET A 1 -5.39 55.46 27.42
N ASP A 2 -4.45 54.63 26.96
CA ASP A 2 -4.64 53.71 25.85
C ASP A 2 -4.23 52.32 26.33
N GLU A 3 -5.12 51.37 26.11
CA GLU A 3 -5.08 50.01 26.63
C GLU A 3 -3.74 49.33 26.33
N VAL A 4 -2.91 49.22 27.37
CA VAL A 4 -1.84 48.23 27.42
C VAL A 4 -2.51 46.86 27.40
N LYS A 5 -2.58 46.24 26.21
CA LYS A 5 -2.95 44.84 26.03
C LYS A 5 -2.12 44.00 27.00
N ARG A 6 -2.73 43.58 28.12
CA ARG A 6 -2.09 42.66 29.06
C ARG A 6 -1.71 41.40 28.30
N ILE A 7 -0.43 41.08 28.34
CA ILE A 7 0.14 39.86 27.79
C ILE A 7 -0.36 38.71 28.65
N ASP A 8 -0.93 37.70 28.00
CA ASP A 8 -1.39 36.46 28.63
C ASP A 8 -0.17 35.54 28.80
N GLU A 9 0.56 35.70 29.91
CA GLU A 9 1.81 34.99 30.23
C GLU A 9 1.63 33.46 30.28
N ASP A 10 0.41 32.98 30.47
CA ASP A 10 0.06 31.56 30.44
C ASP A 10 0.25 30.95 29.04
N LYS A 11 0.06 31.73 27.95
CA LYS A 11 0.28 31.24 26.57
C LYS A 11 1.75 31.12 26.18
N LEU A 12 2.62 31.93 26.79
CA LEU A 12 4.08 31.82 26.64
C LEU A 12 4.63 30.61 27.39
N THR A 13 4.08 30.32 28.58
CA THR A 13 4.50 29.20 29.42
C THR A 13 3.91 27.84 28.99
N GLU A 14 2.82 27.83 28.21
CA GLU A 14 2.32 26.63 27.51
C GLU A 14 3.05 26.32 26.19
N GLY A 15 4.12 27.07 25.87
CA GLY A 15 5.04 26.76 24.77
C GLY A 15 4.44 26.92 23.37
N GLN A 16 3.34 27.65 23.22
CA GLN A 16 2.67 27.78 21.93
C GLN A 16 3.38 28.77 20.98
N CYS A 17 4.30 29.62 21.46
CA CYS A 17 4.92 30.71 20.69
C CYS A 17 6.33 31.12 21.20
N ASN A 18 7.14 31.76 20.32
CA ASN A 18 8.53 32.17 20.62
C ASN A 18 8.72 33.70 20.77
N SER A 19 7.71 34.53 20.46
CA SER A 19 7.67 35.99 20.65
C SER A 19 6.23 36.55 20.65
N PRO A 20 5.96 37.78 21.14
CA PRO A 20 4.64 38.41 21.14
C PRO A 20 4.00 38.56 19.75
N GLU A 21 4.81 38.70 18.70
CA GLU A 21 4.35 38.76 17.31
C GLU A 21 3.94 37.38 16.76
N THR A 22 4.50 36.30 17.32
CA THR A 22 4.17 34.91 16.94
C THR A 22 2.92 34.35 17.65
N CYS A 23 2.35 35.08 18.63
CA CYS A 23 1.17 34.69 19.43
C CYS A 23 -0.16 34.62 18.68
N ALA A 24 -0.17 34.79 17.37
CA ALA A 24 -1.25 34.33 16.52
C ALA A 24 -0.95 32.90 16.08
N VAL A 25 -1.25 31.90 16.92
CA VAL A 25 -1.52 30.56 16.39
C VAL A 25 -2.83 30.70 15.60
N GLU A 26 -2.71 31.04 14.31
CA GLU A 26 -3.81 30.81 13.39
C GLU A 26 -4.13 29.31 13.52
N LYS A 27 -5.27 28.99 14.16
CA LYS A 27 -5.93 27.71 13.94
C LYS A 27 -5.90 27.51 12.44
N LYS A 28 -5.14 26.54 11.94
CA LYS A 28 -5.14 26.19 10.51
C LYS A 28 -6.61 26.06 10.12
N LYS A 29 -7.13 27.05 9.37
CA LYS A 29 -8.42 26.93 8.74
C LYS A 29 -8.25 25.76 7.77
N GLY A 30 -9.09 24.73 7.87
CA GLY A 30 -9.03 23.54 7.00
C GLY A 30 -9.03 22.22 7.75
N ILE A 31 -9.31 21.14 7.01
CA ILE A 31 -9.28 19.77 7.54
C ILE A 31 -7.84 19.28 7.65
N SER A 32 -7.56 18.31 8.53
CA SER A 32 -6.24 17.69 8.61
C SER A 32 -5.99 16.77 7.41
N GLU A 33 -4.71 16.53 7.07
CA GLU A 33 -4.34 15.57 6.01
C GLU A 33 -4.89 14.16 6.31
N ASP A 34 -4.98 13.76 7.59
CA ASP A 34 -5.59 12.52 8.03
C ASP A 34 -7.07 12.40 7.65
N TRP A 35 -7.85 13.44 7.91
CA TRP A 35 -9.27 13.48 7.56
C TRP A 35 -9.45 13.52 6.05
N LEU A 36 -8.64 14.33 5.35
CA LEU A 36 -8.69 14.38 3.90
C LEU A 36 -8.34 13.01 3.29
N ALA A 37 -7.30 12.35 3.79
CA ALA A 37 -6.87 11.05 3.31
C ALA A 37 -7.95 9.98 3.45
N LEU A 38 -8.67 9.97 4.59
CA LEU A 38 -9.86 9.14 4.79
C LEU A 38 -10.89 9.41 3.69
N TRP A 39 -11.30 10.67 3.51
CA TRP A 39 -12.36 11.01 2.55
C TRP A 39 -11.97 10.72 1.10
N LEU A 40 -10.75 11.05 0.70
CA LEU A 40 -10.23 10.75 -0.64
C LEU A 40 -10.19 9.24 -0.91
N GLY A 41 -9.71 8.46 0.07
CA GLY A 41 -9.63 7.01 -0.07
C GLY A 41 -11.02 6.37 -0.13
N LEU A 42 -11.96 6.80 0.72
CA LEU A 42 -13.35 6.34 0.67
C LEU A 42 -14.05 6.75 -0.63
N PHE A 43 -13.78 7.95 -1.14
CA PHE A 43 -14.36 8.40 -2.40
C PHE A 43 -13.95 7.49 -3.56
N ILE A 44 -12.64 7.25 -3.75
CA ILE A 44 -12.13 6.35 -4.81
C ILE A 44 -12.66 4.93 -4.63
N PHE A 45 -12.70 4.47 -3.37
CA PHE A 45 -13.27 3.18 -3.03
C PHE A 45 -14.74 3.04 -3.44
N VAL A 46 -15.59 4.01 -3.09
CA VAL A 46 -17.02 4.02 -3.44
C VAL A 46 -17.21 4.04 -4.96
N LEU A 47 -16.40 4.82 -5.70
CA LEU A 47 -16.44 4.81 -7.16
C LEU A 47 -16.12 3.41 -7.73
N SER A 48 -15.15 2.69 -7.14
CA SER A 48 -14.82 1.33 -7.57
C SER A 48 -15.93 0.30 -7.29
N LEU A 49 -16.78 0.55 -6.29
CA LEU A 49 -17.92 -0.32 -5.99
C LEU A 49 -19.03 -0.24 -7.05
N GLY A 50 -18.99 0.75 -7.95
CA GLY A 50 -19.91 0.86 -9.08
C GLY A 50 -19.99 -0.43 -9.92
N VAL A 51 -18.90 -1.21 -9.96
CA VAL A 51 -18.82 -2.48 -10.70
C VAL A 51 -19.84 -3.51 -10.19
N PHE A 52 -20.18 -3.50 -8.89
CA PHE A 52 -21.23 -4.37 -8.35
C PHE A 52 -22.62 -4.02 -8.89
N GLY A 53 -22.83 -2.76 -9.29
CA GLY A 53 -24.03 -2.28 -9.99
C GLY A 53 -23.93 -2.33 -11.52
N GLY A 54 -22.86 -2.93 -12.08
CA GLY A 54 -22.62 -2.98 -13.53
C GLY A 54 -22.05 -1.69 -14.14
N ALA A 55 -21.68 -0.71 -13.31
CA ALA A 55 -21.08 0.55 -13.74
C ALA A 55 -19.55 0.52 -13.54
N ASP A 56 -18.81 0.42 -14.62
CA ASP A 56 -17.34 0.46 -14.63
C ASP A 56 -16.86 1.93 -14.68
N ILE A 57 -16.75 2.56 -13.51
CA ILE A 57 -16.50 4.01 -13.37
C ILE A 57 -15.01 4.33 -13.44
N LEU A 58 -14.14 3.44 -12.95
CA LEU A 58 -12.70 3.69 -12.82
C LEU A 58 -11.85 2.82 -13.76
N GLY A 59 -12.46 1.94 -14.56
CA GLY A 59 -11.75 1.03 -15.46
C GLY A 59 -10.92 1.66 -16.57
N TRP A 60 -11.11 2.95 -16.83
CA TRP A 60 -10.27 3.72 -17.74
C TRP A 60 -8.91 4.10 -17.13
N GLY A 61 -8.71 3.88 -15.83
CA GLY A 61 -7.45 4.16 -15.12
C GLY A 61 -6.25 3.42 -15.71
N ILE A 62 -5.08 4.06 -15.68
CA ILE A 62 -3.87 3.54 -16.32
C ILE A 62 -3.25 2.34 -15.59
N SER A 63 -3.14 1.22 -16.29
CA SER A 63 -2.32 0.07 -15.90
C SER A 63 -1.04 0.03 -16.73
N THR A 64 0.09 -0.22 -16.05
CA THR A 64 1.40 -0.34 -16.69
C THR A 64 1.89 -1.77 -16.57
N LYS A 65 2.27 -2.37 -17.70
CA LYS A 65 2.83 -3.72 -17.79
C LYS A 65 4.32 -3.66 -18.05
N GLU A 66 5.02 -4.72 -17.69
CA GLU A 66 6.42 -4.92 -18.05
C GLU A 66 6.60 -4.81 -19.58
N TRP A 67 7.63 -4.10 -20.01
CA TRP A 67 7.78 -3.77 -21.44
C TRP A 67 9.24 -3.78 -21.93
N THR A 68 9.41 -4.27 -23.15
CA THR A 68 10.56 -3.97 -24.04
C THR A 68 10.17 -3.01 -25.15
N ASP A 69 8.90 -3.07 -25.57
CA ASP A 69 8.24 -2.15 -26.50
C ASP A 69 7.27 -1.25 -25.74
N SER A 70 7.58 0.05 -25.69
CA SER A 70 6.83 1.05 -24.94
C SER A 70 5.39 1.22 -25.44
N SER A 71 5.08 0.86 -26.68
CA SER A 71 3.73 0.98 -27.25
C SER A 71 2.71 0.05 -26.59
N LYS A 72 3.17 -1.04 -25.96
CA LYS A 72 2.34 -2.06 -25.30
C LYS A 72 2.36 -1.97 -23.78
N ALA A 73 3.16 -1.05 -23.23
CA ALA A 73 3.37 -0.90 -21.80
C ALA A 73 2.12 -0.38 -21.07
N MET A 74 1.31 0.45 -21.73
CA MET A 74 0.21 1.19 -21.13
C MET A 74 -1.15 0.71 -21.66
N ALA A 75 -2.08 0.41 -20.77
CA ALA A 75 -3.45 0.07 -21.12
C ALA A 75 -4.44 0.47 -20.01
N PRO A 76 -5.73 0.71 -20.32
CA PRO A 76 -6.77 0.80 -19.30
C PRO A 76 -6.80 -0.44 -18.42
N VAL A 77 -7.06 -0.29 -17.12
CA VAL A 77 -7.09 -1.40 -16.15
C VAL A 77 -8.22 -2.38 -16.43
N SER A 78 -9.38 -1.88 -16.84
CA SER A 78 -10.53 -2.74 -17.17
C SER A 78 -10.53 -3.12 -18.64
N LYS A 79 -10.87 -4.39 -18.90
CA LYS A 79 -11.10 -4.91 -20.25
C LYS A 79 -12.25 -4.20 -20.97
N THR A 80 -13.17 -3.57 -20.24
CA THR A 80 -14.27 -2.79 -20.82
C THR A 80 -13.76 -1.65 -21.69
N PHE A 81 -12.63 -1.04 -21.32
CA PHE A 81 -12.04 0.12 -22.02
C PHE A 81 -10.88 -0.25 -22.93
N GLN A 82 -10.38 -1.49 -22.88
CA GLN A 82 -9.31 -1.96 -23.76
C GLN A 82 -9.82 -2.17 -25.19
N GLY A 83 -8.95 -1.84 -26.15
CA GLY A 83 -9.20 -2.13 -27.56
C GLY A 83 -9.03 -3.62 -27.82
N VAL A 84 -9.97 -4.22 -28.53
CA VAL A 84 -9.97 -5.66 -28.78
C VAL A 84 -10.17 -5.91 -30.27
N LYS A 85 -9.18 -6.54 -30.91
CA LYS A 85 -9.20 -6.90 -32.32
C LYS A 85 -8.85 -8.37 -32.51
N GLY A 86 -9.68 -9.10 -33.22
CA GLY A 86 -9.47 -10.52 -33.46
C GLY A 86 -10.53 -11.13 -34.38
N GLU A 87 -10.33 -12.40 -34.71
CA GLU A 87 -11.29 -13.20 -35.47
C GLU A 87 -12.24 -13.91 -34.51
N ILE A 88 -13.54 -13.85 -34.76
CA ILE A 88 -14.55 -14.47 -33.89
C ILE A 88 -14.50 -15.98 -34.09
N ILE A 89 -14.13 -16.73 -33.06
CA ILE A 89 -14.07 -18.20 -33.09
C ILE A 89 -15.28 -18.86 -32.42
N LYS A 90 -15.99 -18.14 -31.55
CA LYS A 90 -17.19 -18.65 -30.88
C LYS A 90 -18.15 -17.50 -30.52
N ILE A 91 -19.46 -17.76 -30.59
CA ILE A 91 -20.51 -16.85 -30.12
C ILE A 91 -21.41 -17.63 -29.16
N ASP A 92 -21.49 -17.19 -27.90
CA ASP A 92 -22.35 -17.73 -26.84
C ASP A 92 -23.25 -16.60 -26.31
N GLY A 93 -24.38 -16.37 -26.96
CA GLY A 93 -25.30 -15.27 -26.62
C GLY A 93 -24.63 -13.90 -26.81
N GLN A 94 -24.54 -13.11 -25.73
CA GLN A 94 -23.84 -11.81 -25.71
C GLN A 94 -22.32 -11.91 -25.53
N LYS A 95 -21.74 -13.12 -25.43
CA LYS A 95 -20.29 -13.32 -25.30
C LYS A 95 -19.72 -13.84 -26.60
N ILE A 96 -18.67 -13.22 -27.10
CA ILE A 96 -17.90 -13.71 -28.24
C ILE A 96 -16.50 -14.11 -27.78
N THR A 97 -15.98 -15.23 -28.26
CA THR A 97 -14.57 -15.56 -28.12
C THR A 97 -13.85 -15.17 -29.40
N ILE A 98 -12.83 -14.34 -29.27
CA ILE A 98 -12.01 -13.88 -30.38
C ILE A 98 -10.59 -14.46 -30.28
N LYS A 99 -10.05 -14.87 -31.41
CA LYS A 99 -8.63 -15.21 -31.55
C LYS A 99 -7.86 -13.97 -31.95
N LYS A 100 -6.96 -13.54 -31.07
CA LYS A 100 -6.12 -12.37 -31.30
C LYS A 100 -4.97 -12.71 -32.25
N ALA A 101 -4.32 -11.68 -32.78
CA ALA A 101 -3.14 -11.82 -33.64
C ALA A 101 -1.94 -12.48 -32.94
N ASP A 102 -1.94 -12.54 -31.60
CA ASP A 102 -0.95 -13.26 -30.79
C ASP A 102 -1.28 -14.76 -30.61
N GLY A 103 -2.34 -15.24 -31.25
CA GLY A 103 -2.80 -16.63 -31.20
C GLY A 103 -3.59 -17.00 -29.94
N LYS A 104 -3.81 -16.06 -29.01
CA LYS A 104 -4.57 -16.30 -27.77
C LYS A 104 -6.06 -16.03 -27.97
N ASP A 105 -6.86 -16.86 -27.32
CA ASP A 105 -8.31 -16.70 -27.28
C ASP A 105 -8.72 -15.75 -26.16
N GLU A 106 -9.60 -14.80 -26.44
CA GLU A 106 -10.19 -13.92 -25.43
C GLU A 106 -11.71 -13.84 -25.59
N THR A 107 -12.44 -14.07 -24.50
CA THR A 107 -13.89 -13.87 -24.47
C THR A 107 -14.23 -12.44 -24.09
N VAL A 108 -15.04 -11.78 -24.93
CA VAL A 108 -15.52 -10.41 -24.78
C VAL A 108 -17.04 -10.41 -24.70
N SER A 109 -17.61 -9.72 -23.71
CA SER A 109 -19.04 -9.46 -23.65
C SER A 109 -19.39 -8.27 -24.56
N VAL A 110 -20.26 -8.50 -25.53
CA VAL A 110 -20.76 -7.51 -26.49
C VAL A 110 -22.08 -6.96 -25.96
N LYS A 111 -22.19 -5.63 -25.85
CA LYS A 111 -23.43 -4.95 -25.42
C LYS A 111 -24.47 -4.81 -26.55
N GLU A 112 -24.00 -4.90 -27.80
CA GLU A 112 -24.84 -4.84 -29.00
C GLU A 112 -25.39 -6.23 -29.36
N ASP A 113 -26.45 -6.25 -30.18
CA ASP A 113 -27.12 -7.48 -30.60
C ASP A 113 -26.17 -8.35 -31.44
N THR A 114 -25.89 -9.56 -30.96
CA THR A 114 -24.90 -10.46 -31.57
C THR A 114 -25.40 -11.08 -32.88
N ALA A 115 -26.64 -10.80 -33.27
CA ALA A 115 -27.24 -11.18 -34.55
C ALA A 115 -26.46 -10.70 -35.79
N SER A 116 -25.67 -9.63 -35.66
CA SER A 116 -24.83 -9.08 -36.74
C SER A 116 -23.44 -9.72 -36.85
N LEU A 117 -23.05 -10.57 -35.88
CA LEU A 117 -21.72 -11.15 -35.78
C LEU A 117 -21.73 -12.61 -36.26
N GLN A 118 -20.72 -12.97 -37.05
CA GLN A 118 -20.54 -14.34 -37.55
C GLN A 118 -19.21 -14.93 -37.09
N VAL A 119 -19.19 -16.23 -36.84
CA VAL A 119 -17.96 -17.00 -36.60
C VAL A 119 -17.11 -16.95 -37.88
N GLY A 120 -15.85 -16.58 -37.76
CA GLY A 120 -14.94 -16.22 -38.88
C GLY A 120 -14.94 -14.72 -39.22
N GLY A 121 -15.85 -13.93 -38.65
CA GLY A 121 -15.89 -12.47 -38.82
C GLY A 121 -14.79 -11.76 -38.02
N ARG A 122 -14.44 -10.54 -38.44
CA ARG A 122 -13.44 -9.72 -37.75
C ARG A 122 -14.14 -8.80 -36.73
N TYR A 123 -13.80 -8.95 -35.46
CA TYR A 123 -14.26 -8.06 -34.40
C TYR A 123 -13.22 -6.96 -34.15
N ASP A 124 -13.64 -5.70 -34.14
CA ASP A 124 -12.79 -4.54 -33.84
C ASP A 124 -13.53 -3.59 -32.90
N LYS A 125 -13.27 -3.74 -31.61
CA LYS A 125 -13.72 -2.81 -30.58
C LYS A 125 -12.64 -1.75 -30.38
N LYS A 126 -12.94 -0.52 -30.77
CA LYS A 126 -12.09 0.64 -30.46
C LYS A 126 -12.13 0.89 -28.95
N GLY A 127 -10.96 0.79 -28.33
CA GLY A 127 -10.76 1.12 -26.92
C GLY A 127 -10.02 2.43 -26.72
N ILE A 128 -9.82 2.80 -25.46
CA ILE A 128 -9.01 3.94 -25.06
C ILE A 128 -7.52 3.54 -25.19
N SER A 129 -6.71 4.38 -25.83
CA SER A 129 -5.27 4.13 -25.92
C SER A 129 -4.61 4.24 -24.53
N GLY A 130 -3.45 3.59 -24.34
CA GLY A 130 -2.71 3.68 -23.08
C GLY A 130 -2.37 5.12 -22.69
N PHE A 131 -1.97 5.95 -23.64
CA PHE A 131 -1.69 7.37 -23.37
C PHE A 131 -2.95 8.18 -23.03
N ALA A 132 -4.08 7.92 -23.70
CA ALA A 132 -5.34 8.58 -23.36
C ALA A 132 -5.80 8.17 -21.94
N SER A 133 -5.63 6.91 -21.57
CA SER A 133 -5.88 6.41 -20.20
C SER A 133 -4.98 7.10 -19.17
N LEU A 134 -3.69 7.31 -19.48
CA LEU A 134 -2.77 8.07 -18.64
C LEU A 134 -3.21 9.53 -18.48
N ALA A 135 -3.57 10.20 -19.59
CA ALA A 135 -4.02 11.58 -19.56
C ALA A 135 -5.33 11.75 -18.76
N LEU A 136 -6.28 10.82 -18.91
CA LEU A 136 -7.51 10.80 -18.11
C LEU A 136 -7.19 10.58 -16.62
N THR A 137 -6.24 9.69 -16.31
CA THR A 137 -5.79 9.46 -14.92
C THR A 137 -5.17 10.70 -14.33
N TYR A 138 -4.30 11.39 -15.08
CA TYR A 138 -3.75 12.67 -14.68
C TYR A 138 -4.83 13.70 -14.39
N LEU A 139 -5.78 13.92 -15.31
CA LEU A 139 -6.83 14.93 -15.16
C LEU A 139 -7.75 14.63 -13.97
N ALA A 140 -8.16 13.37 -13.80
CA ALA A 140 -8.99 12.96 -12.69
C ALA A 140 -8.25 13.12 -11.35
N MET A 141 -7.00 12.68 -11.25
CA MET A 141 -6.22 12.84 -10.03
C MET A 141 -5.93 14.32 -9.74
N LEU A 142 -5.62 15.14 -10.75
CA LEU A 142 -5.43 16.58 -10.57
C LEU A 142 -6.69 17.23 -10.02
N MET A 143 -7.87 16.90 -10.57
CA MET A 143 -9.15 17.41 -10.09
C MET A 143 -9.40 17.01 -8.64
N ILE A 144 -9.31 15.71 -8.33
CA ILE A 144 -9.53 15.17 -6.98
C ILE A 144 -8.56 15.81 -5.97
N MET A 145 -7.29 15.93 -6.33
CA MET A 145 -6.28 16.50 -5.45
C MET A 145 -6.40 18.01 -5.30
N CYS A 146 -6.84 18.75 -6.33
CA CYS A 146 -7.12 20.19 -6.20
C CYS A 146 -8.34 20.45 -5.31
N VAL A 147 -9.38 19.63 -5.40
CA VAL A 147 -10.52 19.68 -4.46
C VAL A 147 -10.04 19.37 -3.04
N GLY A 148 -9.18 18.35 -2.86
CA GLY A 148 -8.56 18.09 -1.57
C GLY A 148 -7.72 19.27 -1.05
N ALA A 149 -6.95 19.91 -1.92
CA ALA A 149 -6.13 21.07 -1.60
C ALA A 149 -6.97 22.27 -1.12
N GLN A 150 -8.19 22.46 -1.65
CA GLN A 150 -9.14 23.47 -1.16
C GLN A 150 -9.49 23.24 0.31
N PHE A 151 -9.76 21.99 0.70
CA PHE A 151 -10.08 21.66 2.08
C PHE A 151 -8.89 21.81 3.04
N LEU A 152 -7.66 21.75 2.54
CA LEU A 152 -6.43 22.05 3.29
C LEU A 152 -6.12 23.56 3.37
N ASN A 153 -6.91 24.42 2.72
CA ASN A 153 -6.59 25.83 2.47
C ASN A 153 -5.21 26.04 1.83
N ALA A 154 -4.81 25.11 0.95
CA ALA A 154 -3.61 25.22 0.14
C ALA A 154 -3.83 26.20 -1.04
N ASN A 155 -2.75 26.79 -1.54
CA ASN A 155 -2.83 27.61 -2.75
C ASN A 155 -3.06 26.71 -3.98
N ILE A 156 -4.28 26.72 -4.52
CA ILE A 156 -4.70 25.80 -5.60
C ILE A 156 -3.82 25.95 -6.85
N GLY A 157 -3.44 27.17 -7.24
CA GLY A 157 -2.61 27.39 -8.43
C GLY A 157 -1.21 26.79 -8.27
N LYS A 158 -0.54 27.06 -7.14
CA LYS A 158 0.76 26.47 -6.82
C LYS A 158 0.66 24.96 -6.65
N PHE A 159 -0.41 24.48 -6.00
CA PHE A 159 -0.67 23.07 -5.81
C PHE A 159 -0.85 22.35 -7.15
N ALA A 160 -1.68 22.88 -8.06
CA ALA A 160 -1.94 22.27 -9.36
C ALA A 160 -0.68 22.17 -10.23
N VAL A 161 0.14 23.22 -10.25
CA VAL A 161 1.44 23.21 -10.95
C VAL A 161 2.39 22.19 -10.31
N GLY A 162 2.53 22.23 -8.98
CA GLY A 162 3.38 21.29 -8.26
C GLY A 162 2.96 19.83 -8.45
N PHE A 163 1.67 19.56 -8.33
CA PHE A 163 1.08 18.23 -8.52
C PHE A 163 1.24 17.74 -9.94
N THR A 164 1.13 18.61 -10.94
CA THR A 164 1.36 18.23 -12.34
C THR A 164 2.78 17.75 -12.56
N VAL A 165 3.78 18.48 -12.06
CA VAL A 165 5.18 18.07 -12.16
C VAL A 165 5.43 16.77 -11.39
N ILE A 166 4.90 16.66 -10.17
CA ILE A 166 5.00 15.44 -9.35
C ILE A 166 4.38 14.26 -10.09
N PHE A 167 3.19 14.40 -10.66
CA PHE A 167 2.48 13.34 -11.37
C PHE A 167 3.33 12.77 -12.50
N TRP A 168 3.79 13.63 -13.41
CA TRP A 168 4.50 13.19 -14.61
C TRP A 168 5.87 12.62 -14.28
N LEU A 169 6.64 13.25 -13.39
CA LEU A 169 7.94 12.71 -12.99
C LEU A 169 7.82 11.39 -12.23
N SER A 170 6.83 11.29 -11.34
CA SER A 170 6.54 10.04 -10.62
C SER A 170 6.12 8.94 -11.59
N TYR A 171 5.20 9.23 -12.51
CA TYR A 171 4.75 8.24 -13.50
C TYR A 171 5.89 7.81 -14.42
N LEU A 172 6.78 8.71 -14.82
CA LEU A 172 7.98 8.35 -15.59
C LEU A 172 8.90 7.40 -14.81
N CYS A 173 9.07 7.61 -13.51
CA CYS A 173 9.81 6.69 -12.66
C CYS A 173 9.13 5.32 -12.56
N TRP A 174 7.80 5.30 -12.42
CA TRP A 174 7.00 4.07 -12.43
C TRP A 174 7.12 3.32 -13.75
N PHE A 175 7.00 4.04 -14.87
CA PHE A 175 7.13 3.52 -16.23
C PHE A 175 8.53 2.95 -16.49
N ALA A 176 9.57 3.67 -16.06
CA ALA A 176 10.96 3.19 -16.14
C ALA A 176 11.18 1.93 -15.30
N GLY A 177 10.57 1.85 -14.11
CA GLY A 177 10.60 0.64 -13.28
C GLY A 177 10.01 -0.59 -13.96
N HIS A 178 9.05 -0.41 -14.87
CA HIS A 178 8.45 -1.49 -15.66
C HIS A 178 9.26 -1.89 -16.89
N TYR A 179 10.41 -1.26 -17.13
CA TYR A 179 11.29 -1.69 -18.21
C TYR A 179 11.78 -3.12 -17.95
N ALA A 180 11.71 -3.99 -18.95
CA ALA A 180 11.89 -5.43 -18.76
C ALA A 180 13.27 -5.80 -18.19
N TYR A 181 14.34 -5.07 -18.50
CA TYR A 181 15.67 -5.30 -17.91
C TYR A 181 15.73 -5.00 -16.40
N ILE A 182 14.76 -4.26 -15.87
CA ILE A 182 14.63 -3.97 -14.44
C ILE A 182 13.61 -4.93 -13.81
N ALA A 183 12.42 -5.01 -14.42
CA ALA A 183 11.27 -5.68 -13.81
C ALA A 183 11.16 -7.18 -14.10
N ALA A 184 11.53 -7.64 -15.30
CA ALA A 184 11.21 -9.00 -15.71
C ALA A 184 11.90 -10.02 -14.82
N THR A 185 11.14 -10.95 -14.27
CA THR A 185 11.66 -12.09 -13.53
C THR A 185 12.25 -13.13 -14.49
N LYS A 186 13.10 -14.03 -13.99
CA LYS A 186 13.86 -14.98 -14.84
C LYS A 186 12.96 -15.87 -15.71
N ASP A 187 11.79 -16.24 -15.22
CA ASP A 187 10.75 -17.00 -15.94
C ASP A 187 10.16 -16.25 -17.14
N LYS A 188 10.27 -14.92 -17.17
CA LYS A 188 9.76 -14.07 -18.24
C LYS A 188 10.82 -13.63 -19.24
N LEU A 189 12.10 -13.96 -19.03
CA LEU A 189 13.20 -13.55 -19.92
C LEU A 189 12.99 -14.06 -21.34
N GLU A 190 12.56 -15.32 -21.48
CA GLU A 190 12.25 -15.92 -22.80
C GLU A 190 11.08 -15.21 -23.48
N ALA A 191 10.03 -14.86 -22.71
CA ALA A 191 8.86 -14.16 -23.23
C ALA A 191 9.21 -12.75 -23.74
N PHE A 192 10.15 -12.06 -23.06
CA PHE A 192 10.63 -10.73 -23.46
C PHE A 192 11.82 -10.76 -24.43
N LYS A 193 12.40 -11.94 -24.70
CA LYS A 193 13.60 -12.13 -25.54
C LYS A 193 14.79 -11.27 -25.11
N ILE A 194 15.02 -11.16 -23.79
CA ILE A 194 16.14 -10.40 -23.21
C ILE A 194 17.16 -11.32 -22.54
N PRO A 195 18.47 -10.99 -22.60
CA PRO A 195 19.53 -11.87 -22.08
C PRO A 195 19.70 -11.81 -20.56
N TRP A 196 19.28 -10.72 -19.91
CA TRP A 196 19.42 -10.54 -18.45
C TRP A 196 18.35 -9.57 -17.93
N SER A 197 18.11 -9.60 -16.62
CA SER A 197 17.26 -8.64 -15.90
C SER A 197 17.68 -8.55 -14.43
N LEU A 198 17.45 -7.41 -13.79
CA LEU A 198 17.62 -7.22 -12.35
C LEU A 198 16.57 -7.98 -11.51
N SER A 199 15.49 -8.46 -12.12
CA SER A 199 14.40 -9.21 -11.45
C SER A 199 13.79 -8.47 -10.26
N LEU A 200 13.71 -7.12 -10.35
CA LEU A 200 13.20 -6.25 -9.29
C LEU A 200 11.70 -5.98 -9.37
N THR A 201 10.99 -6.60 -10.33
CA THR A 201 9.56 -6.38 -10.63
C THR A 201 9.23 -4.91 -10.99
N GLY A 202 7.99 -4.63 -11.41
CA GLY A 202 7.57 -3.28 -11.80
C GLY A 202 7.61 -2.28 -10.64
N GLU A 203 7.50 -2.79 -9.42
CA GLU A 203 7.52 -2.06 -8.15
C GLU A 203 8.88 -1.36 -7.90
N SER A 204 9.94 -1.74 -8.61
CA SER A 204 11.21 -1.00 -8.66
C SER A 204 11.04 0.48 -9.02
N GLY A 205 9.95 0.84 -9.71
CA GLY A 205 9.57 2.22 -9.99
C GLY A 205 9.43 3.10 -8.75
N PHE A 206 9.08 2.53 -7.58
CA PHE A 206 9.06 3.26 -6.31
C PHE A 206 10.46 3.70 -5.86
N ILE A 207 11.46 2.84 -6.07
CA ILE A 207 12.86 3.11 -5.73
C ILE A 207 13.38 4.23 -6.64
N ILE A 208 13.12 4.13 -7.95
CA ILE A 208 13.50 5.14 -8.91
C ILE A 208 12.85 6.48 -8.54
N ALA A 209 11.56 6.48 -8.20
CA ALA A 209 10.84 7.69 -7.79
C ALA A 209 11.48 8.35 -6.55
N LEU A 210 11.83 7.57 -5.53
CA LEU A 210 12.52 8.07 -4.35
C LEU A 210 13.90 8.67 -4.69
N LEU A 211 14.72 7.94 -5.46
CA LEU A 211 16.07 8.40 -5.83
C LEU A 211 16.01 9.70 -6.64
N VAL A 212 15.11 9.79 -7.63
CA VAL A 212 14.91 11.01 -8.40
C VAL A 212 14.40 12.15 -7.50
N GLY A 213 13.48 11.86 -6.59
CA GLY A 213 13.01 12.82 -5.59
C GLY A 213 14.15 13.36 -4.73
N LEU A 214 15.02 12.48 -4.22
CA LEU A 214 16.20 12.85 -3.40
C LEU A 214 17.20 13.70 -4.19
N ILE A 215 17.41 13.37 -5.47
CA ILE A 215 18.25 14.17 -6.37
C ILE A 215 17.66 15.59 -6.50
N ILE A 216 16.35 15.71 -6.73
CA ILE A 216 15.67 17.01 -6.83
C ILE A 216 15.74 17.77 -5.49
N GLY A 217 15.45 17.12 -4.37
CA GLY A 217 15.44 17.73 -3.04
C GLY A 217 16.79 18.29 -2.59
N ASN A 218 17.89 17.64 -2.99
CA ASN A 218 19.24 18.00 -2.52
C ASN A 218 20.06 18.79 -3.54
N PHE A 219 19.93 18.51 -4.84
CA PHE A 219 20.70 19.20 -5.90
C PHE A 219 19.92 20.33 -6.58
N PHE A 220 18.58 20.33 -6.50
CA PHE A 220 17.72 21.33 -7.13
C PHE A 220 16.74 21.99 -6.13
N PRO A 221 17.22 22.63 -5.04
CA PRO A 221 16.38 23.11 -3.95
C PRO A 221 15.33 24.15 -4.39
N LYS A 222 15.63 25.00 -5.38
CA LYS A 222 14.66 25.95 -5.95
C LYS A 222 13.47 25.26 -6.63
N LEU A 223 13.70 24.10 -7.25
CA LEU A 223 12.64 23.29 -7.83
C LEU A 223 11.83 22.63 -6.71
N ALA A 224 12.50 22.02 -5.72
CA ALA A 224 11.84 21.43 -4.56
C ALA A 224 10.93 22.42 -3.81
N GLU A 225 11.37 23.68 -3.64
CA GLU A 225 10.56 24.75 -3.03
C GLU A 225 9.31 25.08 -3.85
N LYS A 226 9.38 25.09 -5.19
CA LYS A 226 8.20 25.29 -6.05
C LYS A 226 7.20 24.13 -5.97
N LEU A 227 7.70 22.92 -5.72
CA LEU A 227 6.87 21.71 -5.60
C LEU A 227 6.32 21.49 -4.19
N LYS A 228 6.76 22.29 -3.20
CA LYS A 228 6.48 22.08 -1.78
C LYS A 228 4.99 22.03 -1.45
N GLU A 229 4.17 22.84 -2.10
CA GLU A 229 2.71 22.90 -1.82
C GLU A 229 2.01 21.55 -2.09
N ALA A 230 2.49 20.82 -3.09
CA ALA A 230 2.00 19.51 -3.47
C ALA A 230 2.86 18.35 -2.91
N SER A 231 3.99 18.62 -2.26
CA SER A 231 4.87 17.59 -1.69
C SER A 231 4.35 17.12 -0.33
N ARG A 232 3.23 16.38 -0.34
CA ARG A 232 2.49 15.92 0.84
C ARG A 232 2.53 14.38 0.95
N PRO A 233 3.67 13.79 1.33
CA PRO A 233 3.83 12.33 1.34
C PRO A 233 2.86 11.63 2.28
N GLU A 234 2.52 12.24 3.42
CA GLU A 234 1.56 11.67 4.38
C GLU A 234 0.14 11.58 3.80
N LEU A 235 -0.33 12.65 3.15
CA LEU A 235 -1.63 12.64 2.47
C LEU A 235 -1.70 11.49 1.46
N TYR A 236 -0.69 11.34 0.61
CA TYR A 236 -0.67 10.31 -0.43
C TYR A 236 -0.66 8.90 0.15
N ILE A 237 0.23 8.60 1.10
CA ILE A 237 0.30 7.26 1.68
C ILE A 237 -0.98 6.91 2.44
N LYS A 238 -1.52 7.83 3.25
CA LYS A 238 -2.71 7.56 4.05
C LYS A 238 -3.91 7.30 3.16
N THR A 239 -4.05 8.01 2.03
CA THR A 239 -5.05 7.71 1.01
C THR A 239 -4.83 6.34 0.37
N ALA A 240 -3.58 6.00 0.02
CA ALA A 240 -3.25 4.67 -0.53
C ALA A 240 -3.62 3.53 0.44
N ILE A 241 -3.35 3.71 1.74
CA ILE A 241 -3.69 2.72 2.77
C ILE A 241 -5.20 2.54 2.90
N VAL A 242 -5.98 3.63 2.91
CA VAL A 242 -7.45 3.55 2.95
C VAL A 242 -7.98 2.73 1.77
N ILE A 243 -7.46 2.98 0.55
CA ILE A 243 -7.84 2.20 -0.65
C ILE A 243 -7.40 0.74 -0.52
N MET A 244 -6.20 0.50 0.03
CA MET A 244 -5.64 -0.84 0.21
C MET A 244 -6.48 -1.74 1.10
N GLY A 245 -7.22 -1.17 2.07
CA GLY A 245 -8.13 -1.95 2.93
C GLY A 245 -9.08 -2.81 2.11
N ALA A 246 -9.61 -2.33 0.98
CA ALA A 246 -10.46 -3.09 0.07
C ALA A 246 -9.77 -4.34 -0.51
N LEU A 247 -8.55 -4.18 -1.03
CA LEU A 247 -7.75 -5.27 -1.58
C LEU A 247 -7.44 -6.32 -0.51
N LEU A 248 -7.11 -5.87 0.71
CA LEU A 248 -6.80 -6.77 1.81
C LEU A 248 -8.05 -7.45 2.36
N GLY A 249 -9.21 -6.78 2.35
CA GLY A 249 -10.50 -7.37 2.72
C GLY A 249 -10.91 -8.49 1.76
N LEU A 250 -10.70 -8.29 0.45
CA LEU A 250 -10.91 -9.34 -0.56
C LEU A 250 -10.00 -10.56 -0.33
N LYS A 251 -8.70 -10.34 -0.10
CA LYS A 251 -7.75 -11.42 0.19
C LYS A 251 -8.06 -12.13 1.50
N ALA A 252 -8.48 -11.38 2.52
CA ALA A 252 -8.93 -11.95 3.79
C ALA A 252 -10.20 -12.79 3.61
N ALA A 253 -11.10 -12.44 2.69
CA ALA A 253 -12.25 -13.29 2.35
C ALA A 253 -11.81 -14.58 1.65
N GLN A 254 -10.82 -14.52 0.75
CA GLN A 254 -10.29 -15.68 0.03
C GLN A 254 -9.50 -16.63 0.94
N SER A 255 -8.85 -16.12 1.98
CA SER A 255 -8.01 -16.91 2.90
C SER A 255 -8.11 -16.41 4.34
N PHE A 256 -9.30 -16.55 4.93
CA PHE A 256 -9.56 -15.99 6.25
C PHE A 256 -8.71 -16.59 7.37
N SER A 257 -8.51 -17.91 7.37
CA SER A 257 -7.71 -18.55 8.41
C SER A 257 -6.31 -17.92 8.47
N LEU A 258 -5.67 -17.74 7.31
CA LEU A 258 -4.38 -17.09 7.20
C LEU A 258 -4.44 -15.61 7.62
N ALA A 259 -5.43 -14.85 7.13
CA ALA A 259 -5.59 -13.43 7.47
C ALA A 259 -5.84 -13.20 8.97
N SER A 260 -6.70 -14.02 9.59
CA SER A 260 -6.99 -13.99 11.03
C SER A 260 -5.74 -14.32 11.86
N ASN A 261 -4.99 -15.34 11.46
CA ASN A 261 -3.72 -15.68 12.08
C ASN A 261 -2.71 -14.52 11.99
N ILE A 262 -2.62 -13.85 10.83
CA ILE A 262 -1.75 -12.68 10.65
C ILE A 262 -2.18 -11.53 11.56
N MET A 263 -3.48 -11.25 11.67
CA MET A 263 -3.99 -10.18 12.53
C MET A 263 -3.71 -10.47 14.01
N PHE A 264 -4.00 -11.68 14.49
CA PHE A 264 -3.78 -12.04 15.88
C PHE A 264 -2.28 -12.02 16.24
N ARG A 265 -1.43 -12.64 15.41
CA ARG A 265 0.03 -12.63 15.60
C ARG A 265 0.60 -11.22 15.54
N GLY A 266 0.06 -10.37 14.65
CA GLY A 266 0.42 -8.96 14.57
C GLY A 266 0.09 -8.19 15.85
N LEU A 267 -1.11 -8.39 16.41
CA LEU A 267 -1.51 -7.79 17.69
C LEU A 267 -0.55 -8.19 18.83
N CYS A 268 -0.22 -9.48 18.95
CA CYS A 268 0.72 -9.97 19.97
C CYS A 268 2.12 -9.38 19.79
N ALA A 269 2.64 -9.39 18.56
CA ALA A 269 3.94 -8.83 18.23
C ALA A 269 4.07 -7.36 18.63
N ILE A 270 2.99 -6.59 18.51
CA ILE A 270 3.00 -5.16 18.82
C ILE A 270 3.03 -4.91 20.31
N ILE A 271 2.23 -5.64 21.09
CA ILE A 271 2.24 -5.51 22.55
C ILE A 271 3.65 -5.79 23.09
N GLU A 272 4.29 -6.85 22.60
CA GLU A 272 5.65 -7.21 23.01
C GLU A 272 6.69 -6.17 22.55
N ALA A 273 6.67 -5.81 21.26
CA ALA A 273 7.59 -4.82 20.71
C ALA A 273 7.47 -3.49 21.43
N TYR A 274 6.25 -3.08 21.77
CA TYR A 274 5.96 -1.83 22.42
C TYR A 274 6.57 -1.72 23.83
N LEU A 275 6.35 -2.74 24.67
CA LEU A 275 6.88 -2.79 26.03
C LEU A 275 8.41 -2.72 26.06
N ILE A 276 9.05 -3.25 25.01
CA ILE A 276 10.50 -3.33 24.90
C ILE A 276 11.09 -2.07 24.26
N TYR A 277 10.57 -1.62 23.12
CA TYR A 277 11.09 -0.49 22.36
C TYR A 277 11.07 0.80 23.15
N TRP A 278 9.88 1.19 23.63
CA TRP A 278 9.74 2.50 24.26
C TRP A 278 10.58 2.61 25.52
N ALA A 279 10.58 1.56 26.36
CA ALA A 279 11.33 1.52 27.61
C ALA A 279 12.84 1.62 27.37
N VAL A 280 13.38 0.85 26.43
CA VAL A 280 14.82 0.85 26.13
C VAL A 280 15.24 2.18 25.49
N VAL A 281 14.49 2.70 24.51
CA VAL A 281 14.84 3.98 23.88
C VAL A 281 14.78 5.13 24.89
N TYR A 282 13.73 5.16 25.73
CA TYR A 282 13.61 6.16 26.78
C TYR A 282 14.77 6.04 27.79
N TYR A 283 15.11 4.82 28.22
CA TYR A 283 16.24 4.57 29.11
C TYR A 283 17.55 5.05 28.49
N VAL A 284 17.83 4.71 27.23
CA VAL A 284 19.07 5.10 26.54
C VAL A 284 19.17 6.62 26.40
N ALA A 285 18.11 7.27 25.95
CA ALA A 285 18.05 8.72 25.81
C ALA A 285 18.29 9.43 27.14
N ARG A 286 17.74 8.91 28.25
CA ARG A 286 17.84 9.49 29.59
C ARG A 286 19.18 9.22 30.26
N LYS A 287 19.65 7.96 30.24
CA LYS A 287 20.80 7.50 31.02
C LYS A 287 22.12 7.81 30.34
N TYR A 288 22.24 7.49 29.05
CA TYR A 288 23.51 7.63 28.32
C TYR A 288 23.64 9.01 27.69
N PHE A 289 22.57 9.53 27.07
CA PHE A 289 22.61 10.80 26.35
C PHE A 289 22.10 12.00 27.17
N LYS A 290 21.62 11.75 28.40
CA LYS A 290 21.20 12.77 29.37
C LYS A 290 20.13 13.74 28.85
N PHE A 291 19.26 13.29 27.94
CA PHE A 291 18.14 14.11 27.46
C PHE A 291 17.14 14.43 28.58
N SER A 292 16.52 15.62 28.52
CA SER A 292 15.42 15.98 29.41
C SER A 292 14.20 15.09 29.14
N ARG A 293 13.22 15.07 30.06
CA ARG A 293 12.01 14.24 29.90
C ARG A 293 11.20 14.70 28.68
N GLU A 294 11.15 16.02 28.49
CA GLU A 294 10.55 16.71 27.36
C GLU A 294 11.11 16.22 26.01
N TRP A 295 12.42 15.94 25.91
CA TRP A 295 13.04 15.42 24.68
C TRP A 295 12.99 13.89 24.59
N ALA A 296 13.23 13.20 25.70
CA ALA A 296 13.35 11.75 25.72
C ALA A 296 12.03 11.04 25.41
N ALA A 297 10.88 11.54 25.89
CA ALA A 297 9.60 10.87 25.68
C ALA A 297 9.11 10.96 24.22
N PRO A 298 9.09 12.14 23.55
CA PRO A 298 8.75 12.23 22.13
C PRO A 298 9.75 11.48 21.24
N LEU A 299 11.05 11.50 21.58
CA LEU A 299 12.08 10.74 20.88
C LEU A 299 11.84 9.23 20.99
N ALA A 300 11.58 8.73 22.21
CA ALA A 300 11.26 7.32 22.45
C ALA A 300 10.00 6.88 21.71
N SER A 301 8.93 7.66 21.77
CA SER A 301 7.71 7.38 21.02
C SER A 301 7.91 7.42 19.51
N GLY A 302 8.64 8.41 19.00
CA GLY A 302 8.92 8.53 17.57
C GLY A 302 9.74 7.35 17.04
N ILE A 303 10.81 6.98 17.75
CA ILE A 303 11.65 5.83 17.37
C ILE A 303 10.90 4.50 17.56
N SER A 304 9.98 4.38 18.51
CA SER A 304 9.39 3.07 18.87
C SER A 304 8.07 2.74 18.18
N ILE A 305 7.29 3.74 17.76
CA ILE A 305 5.89 3.57 17.32
C ILE A 305 5.79 3.86 15.80
N CYS A 306 5.16 4.97 15.40
CA CYS A 306 4.91 5.37 14.01
C CYS A 306 5.65 6.65 13.60
N GLY A 307 6.73 6.99 14.30
CA GLY A 307 7.57 8.12 13.88
C GLY A 307 6.96 9.47 14.18
N VAL A 308 6.53 10.16 13.13
CA VAL A 308 6.07 11.56 13.17
C VAL A 308 4.84 11.71 14.05
N SER A 309 3.78 10.95 13.76
CA SER A 309 2.53 11.00 14.53
C SER A 309 2.77 10.70 16.01
N ALA A 310 3.63 9.72 16.32
CA ALA A 310 3.97 9.35 17.69
C ALA A 310 4.76 10.42 18.44
N ALA A 311 5.73 11.05 17.78
CA ALA A 311 6.48 12.16 18.34
C ALA A 311 5.57 13.35 18.64
N ILE A 312 4.70 13.73 17.69
CA ILE A 312 3.75 14.84 17.84
C ILE A 312 2.70 14.54 18.93
N ALA A 313 2.10 13.35 18.90
CA ALA A 313 1.11 12.93 19.90
C ALA A 313 1.69 12.90 21.30
N THR A 314 2.92 12.40 21.45
CA THR A 314 3.62 12.37 22.75
C THR A 314 4.04 13.75 23.20
N GLY A 315 4.58 14.59 22.29
CA GLY A 315 4.91 15.98 22.57
C GLY A 315 3.69 16.76 23.07
N GLY A 316 2.54 16.58 22.42
CA GLY A 316 1.26 17.13 22.90
C GLY A 316 0.82 16.56 24.25
N ALA A 317 1.01 15.25 24.48
CA ALA A 317 0.64 14.58 25.74
C ALA A 317 1.34 15.17 26.96
N ILE A 318 2.63 15.43 26.79
CA ILE A 318 3.51 15.91 27.86
C ILE A 318 3.67 17.43 27.82
N ARG A 319 2.97 18.12 26.91
CA ARG A 319 3.06 19.57 26.67
C ARG A 319 4.51 20.05 26.41
N ALA A 320 5.26 19.28 25.62
CA ALA A 320 6.58 19.67 25.16
C ALA A 320 6.51 20.86 24.20
N ARG A 321 7.57 21.67 24.16
CA ARG A 321 7.70 22.76 23.18
C ARG A 321 7.57 22.20 21.75
N PRO A 322 6.82 22.84 20.84
CA PRO A 322 6.56 22.34 19.48
C PRO A 322 7.81 22.00 18.67
N VAL A 323 8.92 22.70 18.92
CA VAL A 323 10.21 22.41 18.29
C VAL A 323 10.66 20.97 18.54
N VAL A 324 10.41 20.40 19.73
CA VAL A 324 10.86 19.05 20.11
C VAL A 324 10.25 17.97 19.20
N PRO A 325 8.92 17.80 19.14
CA PRO A 325 8.32 16.80 18.26
C PRO A 325 8.58 17.09 16.77
N ILE A 326 8.72 18.34 16.34
CA ILE A 326 9.06 18.69 14.95
C ILE A 326 10.46 18.18 14.58
N MET A 327 11.45 18.39 15.46
CA MET A 327 12.83 17.93 15.24
C MET A 327 12.92 16.41 15.24
N VAL A 328 12.25 15.73 16.18
CA VAL A 328 12.18 14.26 16.21
C VAL A 328 11.53 13.72 14.94
N SER A 329 10.41 14.33 14.52
CA SER A 329 9.69 13.93 13.30
C SER A 329 10.56 14.06 12.06
N SER A 330 11.28 15.18 11.93
CA SER A 330 12.18 15.44 10.80
C SER A 330 13.29 14.40 10.73
N LEU A 331 13.86 14.01 11.88
CA LEU A 331 14.87 12.96 11.95
C LEU A 331 14.32 11.58 11.55
N VAL A 332 13.11 11.22 12.02
CA VAL A 332 12.50 9.92 11.70
C VAL A 332 12.29 9.76 10.19
N VAL A 333 11.80 10.80 9.50
CA VAL A 333 11.55 10.73 8.06
C VAL A 333 12.82 10.39 7.28
N VAL A 334 13.97 10.91 7.72
CA VAL A 334 15.27 10.70 7.09
C VAL A 334 15.73 9.26 7.21
N PHE A 335 15.68 8.71 8.41
CA PHE A 335 16.06 7.31 8.60
C PHE A 335 15.06 6.35 7.99
N ALA A 336 13.78 6.70 7.95
CA ALA A 336 12.78 5.90 7.26
C ALA A 336 13.09 5.75 5.76
N VAL A 337 13.64 6.79 5.11
CA VAL A 337 14.15 6.67 3.73
C VAL A 337 15.25 5.63 3.64
N VAL A 338 16.22 5.67 4.57
CA VAL A 338 17.34 4.72 4.60
C VAL A 338 16.84 3.29 4.86
N GLU A 339 15.99 3.10 5.86
CA GLU A 339 15.37 1.82 6.21
C GLU A 339 14.59 1.22 5.03
N MET A 340 13.75 2.02 4.39
CA MET A 340 12.91 1.60 3.27
C MET A 340 13.74 1.21 2.05
N VAL A 341 14.89 1.84 1.84
CA VAL A 341 15.81 1.47 0.76
C VAL A 341 16.59 0.21 1.11
N ILE A 342 17.10 0.07 2.33
CA ILE A 342 18.05 -0.99 2.68
C ILE A 342 17.36 -2.28 3.12
N LEU A 343 16.38 -2.20 4.02
CA LEU A 343 15.82 -3.38 4.70
C LEU A 343 15.12 -4.37 3.75
N PRO A 344 14.41 -3.96 2.68
CA PRO A 344 13.83 -4.91 1.74
C PRO A 344 14.86 -5.82 1.05
N PHE A 345 16.06 -5.30 0.74
CA PHE A 345 17.13 -6.11 0.16
C PHE A 345 17.77 -7.03 1.19
N VAL A 346 17.92 -6.58 2.44
CA VAL A 346 18.38 -7.44 3.54
C VAL A 346 17.40 -8.58 3.75
N ALA A 347 16.09 -8.29 3.77
CA ALA A 347 15.03 -9.28 3.85
C ALA A 347 15.05 -10.26 2.66
N GLN A 348 15.24 -9.78 1.44
CA GLN A 348 15.41 -10.63 0.26
C GLN A 348 16.64 -11.55 0.39
N SER A 349 17.76 -11.06 0.93
CA SER A 349 18.97 -11.88 1.08
C SER A 349 18.80 -12.99 2.12
N GLY A 350 18.24 -12.68 3.30
CA GLY A 350 18.25 -13.56 4.47
C GLY A 350 16.91 -14.16 4.90
N LEU A 351 15.78 -13.58 4.49
CA LEU A 351 14.42 -13.95 4.93
C LEU A 351 13.50 -14.37 3.78
N TRP A 352 14.04 -14.60 2.58
CA TRP A 352 13.23 -15.00 1.42
C TRP A 352 12.46 -16.31 1.62
N SER A 353 12.96 -17.21 2.48
CA SER A 353 12.27 -18.45 2.88
C SER A 353 11.21 -18.24 3.97
N GLU A 354 11.24 -17.08 4.65
CA GLU A 354 10.35 -16.67 5.74
C GLU A 354 9.59 -15.38 5.37
N PRO A 355 8.78 -15.40 4.29
CA PRO A 355 8.15 -14.21 3.71
C PRO A 355 7.30 -13.39 4.69
N LEU A 356 6.54 -14.04 5.57
CA LEU A 356 5.68 -13.34 6.53
C LEU A 356 6.47 -12.75 7.72
N VAL A 357 7.62 -13.35 8.07
CA VAL A 357 8.58 -12.75 9.01
C VAL A 357 9.14 -11.47 8.42
N ALA A 358 9.53 -11.49 7.13
CA ALA A 358 10.03 -10.31 6.44
C ALA A 358 8.98 -9.18 6.40
N GLY A 359 7.71 -9.52 6.12
CA GLY A 359 6.60 -8.56 6.15
C GLY A 359 6.38 -7.95 7.53
N ALA A 360 6.30 -8.77 8.58
CA ALA A 360 6.14 -8.30 9.95
C ALA A 360 7.33 -7.42 10.39
N TRP A 361 8.54 -7.80 9.98
CA TRP A 361 9.75 -7.06 10.29
C TRP A 361 9.74 -5.66 9.66
N MET A 362 9.27 -5.53 8.41
CA MET A 362 9.06 -4.21 7.79
C MET A 362 8.08 -3.35 8.58
N GLY A 363 6.98 -3.95 9.07
CA GLY A 363 5.99 -3.26 9.90
C GLY A 363 6.51 -2.78 11.25
N LEU A 364 7.37 -3.58 11.91
CA LEU A 364 7.94 -3.26 13.24
C LEU A 364 9.17 -2.33 13.17
N ALA A 365 10.04 -2.55 12.19
CA ALA A 365 11.33 -1.87 12.08
C ALA A 365 11.20 -0.50 11.41
N VAL A 366 10.41 -0.40 10.33
CA VAL A 366 10.32 0.86 9.57
C VAL A 366 9.38 1.84 10.24
N LYS A 367 9.86 3.05 10.56
CA LYS A 367 9.16 3.91 11.53
C LYS A 367 8.06 4.78 10.98
N THR A 368 8.06 5.15 9.71
CA THR A 368 6.93 5.89 9.12
C THR A 368 5.89 4.93 8.53
N ASP A 369 4.62 5.31 8.55
CA ASP A 369 3.52 4.52 7.93
C ASP A 369 3.78 4.35 6.44
N GLY A 370 4.16 5.48 5.82
CA GLY A 370 4.80 5.60 4.52
C GLY A 370 5.80 4.50 4.25
N GLY A 371 6.92 4.56 4.98
CA GLY A 371 8.07 3.70 4.79
C GLY A 371 7.78 2.23 5.05
N ALA A 372 6.94 1.88 6.05
CA ALA A 372 6.69 0.49 6.43
C ALA A 372 5.80 -0.25 5.42
N VAL A 373 4.75 0.42 4.93
CA VAL A 373 3.91 -0.16 3.88
C VAL A 373 4.68 -0.23 2.57
N ALA A 374 5.44 0.81 2.26
CA ALA A 374 6.35 0.87 1.12
C ALA A 374 7.40 -0.25 1.13
N SER A 375 8.12 -0.41 2.23
CA SER A 375 9.13 -1.44 2.40
C SER A 375 8.49 -2.82 2.39
N GLY A 376 7.28 -2.99 2.93
CA GLY A 376 6.48 -4.20 2.82
C GLY A 376 6.06 -4.54 1.39
N ALA A 377 5.72 -3.55 0.57
CA ALA A 377 5.43 -3.72 -0.86
C ALA A 377 6.68 -4.09 -1.66
N MET A 378 7.80 -3.42 -1.40
CA MET A 378 9.09 -3.76 -2.01
C MET A 378 9.54 -5.17 -1.61
N THR A 379 9.45 -5.50 -0.32
CA THR A 379 9.82 -6.82 0.21
C THR A 379 8.94 -7.90 -0.39
N ASP A 380 7.63 -7.65 -0.57
CA ASP A 380 6.71 -8.56 -1.25
C ASP A 380 7.20 -8.89 -2.66
N ALA A 381 7.50 -7.86 -3.46
CA ALA A 381 8.02 -8.00 -4.81
C ALA A 381 9.35 -8.78 -4.85
N LEU A 382 10.34 -8.35 -4.06
CA LEU A 382 11.69 -8.91 -4.05
C LEU A 382 11.73 -10.37 -3.60
N ILE A 383 10.97 -10.71 -2.54
CA ILE A 383 10.91 -12.09 -2.02
C ILE A 383 10.14 -12.99 -2.98
N ARG A 384 9.03 -12.54 -3.58
CA ARG A 384 8.30 -13.33 -4.58
C ARG A 384 9.16 -13.66 -5.80
N ALA A 385 9.88 -12.67 -6.33
CA ALA A 385 10.80 -12.87 -7.44
C ALA A 385 11.88 -13.90 -7.11
N LYS A 386 12.52 -13.76 -5.93
CA LYS A 386 13.57 -14.69 -5.49
C LYS A 386 13.03 -16.09 -5.17
N ASN A 387 11.86 -16.21 -4.57
CA ASN A 387 11.27 -17.52 -4.27
C ASN A 387 10.91 -18.28 -5.55
N LEU A 388 10.33 -17.58 -6.54
CA LEU A 388 10.04 -18.15 -7.84
C LEU A 388 11.33 -18.64 -8.53
N GLU A 389 12.40 -17.84 -8.48
CA GLU A 389 13.70 -18.22 -9.03
C GLU A 389 14.30 -19.46 -8.33
N MET A 390 14.30 -19.49 -6.99
CA MET A 390 15.00 -20.53 -6.23
C MET A 390 14.22 -21.84 -6.12
N THR A 391 12.88 -21.78 -6.15
CA THR A 391 12.02 -22.94 -5.86
C THR A 391 11.03 -23.28 -6.97
N GLY A 392 10.85 -22.41 -7.97
CA GLY A 392 9.80 -22.53 -8.98
C GLY A 392 8.39 -22.24 -8.45
N VAL A 393 8.23 -21.90 -7.17
CA VAL A 393 6.93 -21.64 -6.54
C VAL A 393 6.59 -20.15 -6.65
N ALA A 394 5.50 -19.84 -7.33
CA ALA A 394 4.95 -18.49 -7.39
C ALA A 394 4.08 -18.24 -6.15
N TYR A 395 4.45 -17.31 -5.27
CA TYR A 395 3.55 -16.87 -4.19
C TYR A 395 2.56 -15.81 -4.70
N GLU A 396 1.36 -15.80 -4.13
CA GLU A 396 0.40 -14.73 -4.35
C GLU A 396 0.94 -13.37 -3.89
N SER A 397 0.71 -12.34 -4.69
CA SER A 397 1.17 -10.98 -4.37
C SER A 397 0.47 -10.38 -3.15
N GLY A 398 1.14 -9.47 -2.46
CA GLY A 398 0.60 -8.57 -1.45
C GLY A 398 0.29 -9.19 -0.09
N TRP A 399 0.59 -10.46 0.16
CA TRP A 399 0.48 -11.06 1.50
C TRP A 399 1.59 -10.57 2.43
N ILE A 400 2.80 -10.34 1.92
CA ILE A 400 3.91 -9.80 2.71
C ILE A 400 3.61 -8.33 3.04
N THR A 401 3.08 -7.58 2.05
CA THR A 401 2.58 -6.21 2.26
C THR A 401 1.42 -6.16 3.24
N MET A 402 0.50 -7.13 3.19
CA MET A 402 -0.62 -7.23 4.13
C MET A 402 -0.09 -7.35 5.55
N THR A 403 0.89 -8.22 5.80
CA THR A 403 1.47 -8.39 7.13
C THR A 403 2.17 -7.13 7.61
N ALA A 404 3.00 -6.51 6.76
CA ALA A 404 3.65 -5.24 7.10
C ALA A 404 2.64 -4.16 7.46
N THR A 405 1.60 -4.01 6.64
CA THR A 405 0.53 -3.03 6.85
C THR A 405 -0.28 -3.33 8.10
N THR A 406 -0.66 -4.59 8.31
CA THR A 406 -1.48 -5.01 9.47
C THR A 406 -0.75 -4.72 10.76
N VAL A 407 0.53 -5.12 10.83
CA VAL A 407 1.38 -4.82 11.98
C VAL A 407 1.49 -3.30 12.17
N LYS A 408 1.68 -2.53 11.08
CA LYS A 408 1.79 -1.08 11.17
C LYS A 408 0.50 -0.39 11.63
N LEU A 409 -0.64 -0.79 11.10
CA LEU A 409 -1.93 -0.20 11.45
C LEU A 409 -2.34 -0.45 12.88
N PHE A 410 -2.03 -1.63 13.42
CA PHE A 410 -2.25 -1.87 14.84
C PHE A 410 -1.37 -0.93 15.69
N ILE A 411 -0.11 -0.67 15.31
CA ILE A 411 0.74 0.34 15.98
C ILE A 411 0.04 1.72 15.96
N ASP A 412 -0.56 2.09 14.84
CA ASP A 412 -1.32 3.35 14.70
C ASP A 412 -2.60 3.39 15.53
N ILE A 413 -3.21 2.24 15.83
CA ILE A 413 -4.35 2.17 16.76
C ILE A 413 -3.86 2.38 18.20
N PHE A 414 -2.72 1.79 18.56
CA PHE A 414 -2.15 1.88 19.91
C PHE A 414 -1.68 3.29 20.29
N ILE A 415 -1.34 4.16 19.32
CA ILE A 415 -0.89 5.53 19.61
C ILE A 415 -1.89 6.34 20.43
N GLY A 416 -3.20 6.23 20.15
CA GLY A 416 -4.24 6.99 20.85
C GLY A 416 -4.34 6.58 22.32
N ILE A 417 -4.26 5.27 22.57
CA ILE A 417 -4.23 4.70 23.92
C ILE A 417 -2.97 5.14 24.66
N TRP A 418 -1.81 5.02 24.02
CA TRP A 418 -0.53 5.37 24.64
C TRP A 418 -0.41 6.87 24.95
N ALA A 419 -0.84 7.72 24.03
CA ALA A 419 -0.82 9.16 24.21
C ALA A 419 -1.68 9.61 25.41
N PHE A 420 -2.79 8.91 25.66
CA PHE A 420 -3.62 9.13 26.86
C PHE A 420 -2.95 8.61 28.13
N ILE A 421 -2.36 7.40 28.11
CA ILE A 421 -1.60 6.86 29.25
C ILE A 421 -0.49 7.84 29.65
N LEU A 422 0.28 8.34 28.69
CA LEU A 422 1.32 9.33 28.95
C LEU A 422 0.75 10.65 29.47
N ALA A 423 -0.35 11.15 28.91
CA ALA A 423 -0.98 12.39 29.40
C ALA A 423 -1.41 12.25 30.88
N VAL A 424 -2.05 11.13 31.24
CA VAL A 424 -2.44 10.84 32.62
C VAL A 424 -1.21 10.72 33.52
N LEU A 425 -0.21 9.94 33.13
CA LEU A 425 1.02 9.76 33.90
C LEU A 425 1.75 11.10 34.11
N TRP A 426 1.79 11.95 33.09
CA TRP A 426 2.46 13.24 33.17
C TRP A 426 1.73 14.19 34.13
N CYS A 427 0.41 14.30 34.00
CA CYS A 427 -0.40 15.17 34.86
C CYS A 427 -0.50 14.69 36.31
N THR A 428 -0.32 13.39 36.58
CA THR A 428 -0.53 12.80 37.91
C THR A 428 0.74 12.44 38.67
N ARG A 429 1.87 12.21 37.98
CA ARG A 429 3.11 11.71 38.61
C ARG A 429 4.37 12.48 38.23
N ILE A 430 4.41 13.23 37.13
CA ILE A 430 5.64 13.88 36.64
C ILE A 430 5.58 15.39 36.81
N GLU A 431 4.51 16.03 36.31
CA GLU A 431 4.26 17.46 36.40
C GLU A 431 2.80 17.68 36.83
N CYS A 432 2.54 17.60 38.13
CA CYS A 432 1.22 17.83 38.72
C CYS A 432 0.94 19.32 38.85
N LYS A 433 0.44 19.97 37.79
CA LYS A 433 -0.07 21.35 37.90
C LYS A 433 -1.49 21.36 38.49
N PRO A 434 -1.80 22.21 39.49
CA PRO A 434 -3.14 22.29 40.07
C PRO A 434 -4.22 22.57 39.01
N GLY A 435 -5.31 21.81 39.01
CA GLY A 435 -6.43 21.98 38.07
C GLY A 435 -6.27 21.31 36.70
N GLN A 436 -5.11 20.72 36.40
CA GLN A 436 -4.82 20.10 35.11
C GLN A 436 -5.23 18.62 35.11
N LYS A 437 -6.15 18.21 34.23
CA LYS A 437 -6.61 16.82 34.08
C LYS A 437 -6.51 16.39 32.62
N ALA A 438 -6.03 15.16 32.39
CA ALA A 438 -6.04 14.53 31.08
C ALA A 438 -7.49 14.24 30.66
N GLN A 439 -7.90 14.67 29.47
CA GLN A 439 -9.27 14.48 29.00
C GLN A 439 -9.37 13.25 28.08
N PRO A 440 -10.40 12.39 28.23
CA PRO A 440 -10.60 11.24 27.35
C PRO A 440 -10.72 11.61 25.86
N ILE A 441 -11.20 12.82 25.54
CA ILE A 441 -11.30 13.32 24.17
C ILE A 441 -9.94 13.45 23.47
N GLU A 442 -8.83 13.51 24.22
CA GLU A 442 -7.48 13.53 23.65
C GLU A 442 -7.18 12.25 22.85
N ILE A 443 -7.74 11.10 23.24
CA ILE A 443 -7.63 9.85 22.47
C ILE A 443 -8.20 10.08 21.08
N TRP A 444 -9.41 10.61 20.99
CA TRP A 444 -10.06 10.89 19.72
C TRP A 444 -9.26 11.91 18.90
N ASN A 445 -8.77 12.99 19.51
CA ASN A 445 -8.05 14.01 18.76
C ASN A 445 -6.70 13.52 18.18
N ARG A 446 -6.07 12.52 18.82
CA ARG A 446 -4.78 11.97 18.39
C ARG A 446 -4.89 10.68 17.58
N PHE A 447 -6.04 10.01 17.62
CA PHE A 447 -6.28 8.79 16.85
C PHE A 447 -6.18 9.07 15.33
N PRO A 448 -5.34 8.33 14.58
CA PRO A 448 -5.16 8.56 13.16
C PRO A 448 -6.44 8.23 12.38
N LYS A 449 -7.01 9.21 11.68
CA LYS A 449 -8.36 9.06 11.13
C LYS A 449 -8.40 8.14 9.91
N PHE A 450 -7.34 8.10 9.11
CA PHE A 450 -7.24 7.23 7.94
C PHE A 450 -7.40 5.73 8.29
N VAL A 451 -7.06 5.33 9.53
CA VAL A 451 -7.26 3.96 10.03
C VAL A 451 -8.74 3.57 9.99
N ILE A 452 -9.65 4.51 10.28
CA ILE A 452 -11.10 4.28 10.16
C ILE A 452 -11.44 3.95 8.71
N GLY A 453 -10.91 4.73 7.77
CA GLY A 453 -11.09 4.48 6.34
C GLY A 453 -10.60 3.10 5.92
N TYR A 454 -9.39 2.71 6.35
CA TYR A 454 -8.86 1.36 6.11
C TYR A 454 -9.78 0.26 6.66
N VAL A 455 -10.21 0.37 7.92
CA VAL A 455 -11.08 -0.63 8.55
C VAL A 455 -12.42 -0.71 7.83
N LEU A 456 -12.98 0.42 7.43
CA LEU A 456 -14.23 0.47 6.67
C LEU A 456 -14.10 -0.23 5.32
N THR A 457 -13.11 0.13 4.49
CA THR A 457 -12.94 -0.50 3.16
C THR A 457 -12.63 -1.99 3.28
N PHE A 458 -11.83 -2.38 4.28
CA PHE A 458 -11.54 -3.78 4.61
C PHE A 458 -12.78 -4.56 5.00
N VAL A 459 -13.53 -4.09 5.98
CA VAL A 459 -14.73 -4.78 6.51
C VAL A 459 -15.83 -4.86 5.46
N ILE A 460 -16.05 -3.79 4.69
CA ILE A 460 -17.05 -3.80 3.61
C ILE A 460 -16.72 -4.89 2.59
N LEU A 461 -15.48 -4.95 2.07
CA LEU A 461 -15.11 -5.98 1.10
C LEU A 461 -15.09 -7.37 1.70
N LEU A 462 -14.63 -7.51 2.94
CA LEU A 462 -14.66 -8.78 3.66
C LEU A 462 -16.10 -9.30 3.75
N ILE A 463 -17.04 -8.50 4.25
CA ILE A 463 -18.46 -8.91 4.40
C ILE A 463 -19.10 -9.26 3.06
N VAL A 464 -18.85 -8.47 2.01
CA VAL A 464 -19.40 -8.72 0.67
C VAL A 464 -18.84 -9.99 0.06
N CYS A 465 -17.52 -10.22 0.19
CA CYS A 465 -16.84 -11.33 -0.48
C CYS A 465 -16.86 -12.63 0.33
N TRP A 466 -17.02 -12.57 1.65
CA TRP A 466 -16.94 -13.72 2.54
C TRP A 466 -17.86 -14.87 2.17
N PRO A 467 -19.18 -14.65 1.98
CA PRO A 467 -20.09 -15.75 1.66
C PRO A 467 -19.76 -16.36 0.30
N ALA A 468 -19.36 -15.52 -0.66
CA ALA A 468 -19.01 -15.93 -2.01
C ALA A 468 -17.71 -16.75 -2.01
N ALA A 469 -16.66 -16.28 -1.35
CA ALA A 469 -15.38 -16.98 -1.27
C ALA A 469 -15.51 -18.35 -0.59
N ARG A 470 -16.30 -18.44 0.49
CA ARG A 470 -16.54 -19.71 1.21
C ARG A 470 -17.30 -20.74 0.36
N ALA A 471 -18.19 -20.29 -0.53
CA ALA A 471 -18.91 -21.17 -1.45
C ALA A 471 -18.04 -21.61 -2.63
N VAL A 472 -17.22 -20.71 -3.17
CA VAL A 472 -16.40 -20.95 -4.36
C VAL A 472 -15.17 -21.80 -4.06
N ALA A 473 -14.49 -21.59 -2.93
CA ALA A 473 -13.24 -22.28 -2.59
C ALA A 473 -13.31 -23.83 -2.67
N PRO A 474 -14.26 -24.53 -2.01
CA PRO A 474 -14.32 -26.00 -2.08
C PRO A 474 -14.64 -26.50 -3.51
N VAL A 475 -15.47 -25.74 -4.23
CA VAL A 475 -15.85 -26.07 -5.60
C VAL A 475 -14.66 -25.92 -6.55
N ASP A 476 -13.84 -24.88 -6.39
CA ASP A 476 -12.64 -24.68 -7.21
C ASP A 476 -11.58 -25.78 -6.96
N GLU A 477 -11.46 -26.28 -5.72
CA GLU A 477 -10.58 -27.41 -5.41
C GLU A 477 -11.11 -28.74 -5.99
N GLU A 478 -12.42 -29.01 -5.94
CA GLU A 478 -13.04 -30.17 -6.61
C GLU A 478 -12.83 -30.09 -8.13
N ILE A 479 -13.03 -28.91 -8.73
CA ILE A 479 -12.80 -28.68 -10.16
C ILE A 479 -11.33 -28.87 -10.53
N LYS A 480 -10.38 -28.40 -9.71
CA LYS A 480 -8.95 -28.65 -9.94
C LYS A 480 -8.64 -30.15 -9.91
N GLY A 481 -9.22 -30.89 -8.95
CA GLY A 481 -9.09 -32.35 -8.87
C GLY A 481 -9.59 -33.03 -10.15
N LEU A 482 -10.82 -32.72 -10.57
CA LEU A 482 -11.43 -33.26 -11.79
C LEU A 482 -10.64 -32.87 -13.06
N LYS A 483 -10.07 -31.66 -13.15
CA LYS A 483 -9.20 -31.27 -14.27
C LYS A 483 -7.91 -32.06 -14.33
N LYS A 484 -7.28 -32.33 -13.18
CA LYS A 484 -6.09 -33.19 -13.10
C LYS A 484 -6.43 -34.62 -13.53
N GLU A 485 -7.59 -35.13 -13.12
CA GLU A 485 -8.09 -36.43 -13.56
C GLU A 485 -8.30 -36.46 -15.07
N ILE A 486 -9.01 -35.47 -15.65
CA ILE A 486 -9.20 -35.35 -17.10
C ILE A 486 -7.84 -35.35 -17.82
N THR A 487 -6.88 -34.55 -17.37
CA THR A 487 -5.55 -34.47 -17.99
C THR A 487 -4.81 -35.82 -17.93
N SER A 488 -4.95 -36.54 -16.82
CA SER A 488 -4.37 -37.88 -16.66
C SER A 488 -5.02 -38.90 -17.60
N VAL A 489 -6.35 -38.89 -17.69
CA VAL A 489 -7.11 -39.80 -18.56
C VAL A 489 -6.88 -39.47 -20.04
N GLU A 490 -6.79 -38.19 -20.42
CA GLU A 490 -6.45 -37.77 -21.79
C GLU A 490 -5.06 -38.27 -22.21
N LYS A 491 -4.07 -38.26 -21.30
CA LYS A 491 -2.76 -38.88 -21.56
C LYS A 491 -2.86 -40.40 -21.75
N GLN A 492 -3.70 -41.08 -20.97
CA GLN A 492 -3.92 -42.51 -21.13
C GLN A 492 -4.55 -42.81 -22.50
N VAL A 493 -5.58 -42.06 -22.89
CA VAL A 493 -6.23 -42.16 -24.22
C VAL A 493 -5.20 -41.99 -25.35
N ALA A 494 -4.28 -41.03 -25.23
CA ALA A 494 -3.23 -40.80 -26.23
C ALA A 494 -2.18 -41.93 -26.32
N SER A 495 -2.07 -42.78 -25.30
CA SER A 495 -1.07 -43.85 -25.20
C SER A 495 -1.63 -45.27 -25.37
N ILE A 496 -2.95 -45.41 -25.55
CA ILE A 496 -3.61 -46.72 -25.52
C ILE A 496 -3.53 -47.41 -26.88
N ALA A 497 -3.08 -48.67 -26.89
CA ALA A 497 -3.00 -49.49 -28.11
C ALA A 497 -4.26 -50.34 -28.34
N ASP A 498 -5.08 -50.54 -27.30
CA ASP A 498 -6.30 -51.34 -27.33
C ASP A 498 -7.54 -50.45 -27.60
N PRO A 499 -8.21 -50.60 -28.76
CA PRO A 499 -9.41 -49.84 -29.11
C PRO A 499 -10.61 -50.11 -28.19
N ALA A 500 -10.66 -51.25 -27.48
CA ALA A 500 -11.79 -51.64 -26.65
C ALA A 500 -11.90 -50.82 -25.34
N ALA A 501 -10.79 -50.24 -24.87
CA ALA A 501 -10.76 -49.43 -23.66
C ALA A 501 -11.16 -47.95 -23.90
N LEU A 502 -11.12 -47.49 -25.16
CA LEU A 502 -11.38 -46.10 -25.53
C LEU A 502 -12.77 -45.56 -25.10
N PRO A 503 -13.88 -46.31 -25.24
CA PRO A 503 -15.21 -45.85 -24.82
C PRO A 503 -15.29 -45.55 -23.32
N ALA A 504 -14.70 -46.41 -22.48
CA ALA A 504 -14.74 -46.27 -21.03
C ALA A 504 -13.93 -45.05 -20.54
N LEU A 505 -12.76 -44.77 -21.14
CA LEU A 505 -11.99 -43.57 -20.81
C LEU A 505 -12.70 -42.28 -21.25
N ASN A 506 -13.30 -42.29 -22.44
CA ASN A 506 -14.07 -41.14 -22.92
C ASN A 506 -15.31 -40.86 -22.08
N GLU A 507 -15.98 -41.89 -21.55
CA GLU A 507 -17.08 -41.74 -20.62
C GLU A 507 -16.64 -41.10 -19.30
N LYS A 508 -15.48 -41.49 -18.75
CA LYS A 508 -14.89 -40.85 -17.56
C LYS A 508 -14.59 -39.36 -17.80
N ILE A 509 -14.00 -39.02 -18.94
CA ILE A 509 -13.75 -37.62 -19.32
C ILE A 509 -15.07 -36.85 -19.41
N LYS A 510 -16.10 -37.43 -20.04
CA LYS A 510 -17.42 -36.80 -20.18
C LYS A 510 -18.07 -36.58 -18.82
N ALA A 511 -18.11 -37.60 -17.96
CA ALA A 511 -18.67 -37.51 -16.61
C ALA A 511 -17.95 -36.45 -15.76
N ALA A 512 -16.62 -36.38 -15.83
CA ALA A 512 -15.84 -35.35 -15.15
C ALA A 512 -16.15 -33.94 -15.70
N ARG A 513 -16.29 -33.78 -17.02
CA ARG A 513 -16.69 -32.49 -17.65
C ARG A 513 -18.10 -32.07 -17.25
N ASP A 514 -19.06 -33.01 -17.23
CA ASP A 514 -20.44 -32.75 -16.82
C ASP A 514 -20.51 -32.37 -15.33
N ARG A 515 -19.71 -33.02 -14.48
CA ARG A 515 -19.56 -32.66 -13.06
C ARG A 515 -18.98 -31.25 -12.89
N ILE A 516 -17.93 -30.90 -13.63
CA ILE A 516 -17.36 -29.54 -13.64
C ILE A 516 -18.43 -28.51 -14.05
N LYS A 517 -19.26 -28.82 -15.05
CA LYS A 517 -20.34 -27.92 -15.48
C LYS A 517 -21.37 -27.72 -14.37
N GLY A 518 -21.86 -28.79 -13.76
CA GLY A 518 -22.81 -28.71 -12.64
C GLY A 518 -22.25 -27.94 -11.44
N LEU A 519 -20.99 -28.16 -11.10
CA LEU A 519 -20.28 -27.41 -10.05
C LEU A 519 -20.15 -25.92 -10.38
N ASN A 520 -19.81 -25.57 -11.62
CA ASN A 520 -19.76 -24.18 -12.07
C ASN A 520 -21.12 -23.48 -11.96
N ASP A 521 -22.19 -24.18 -12.36
CA ASP A 521 -23.55 -23.65 -12.33
C ASP A 521 -24.00 -23.35 -10.88
N GLN A 522 -23.62 -24.20 -9.91
CA GLN A 522 -23.92 -24.01 -8.48
C GLN A 522 -23.33 -22.72 -7.88
N VAL A 523 -22.16 -22.29 -8.35
CA VAL A 523 -21.43 -21.12 -7.79
C VAL A 523 -21.40 -19.91 -8.73
N THR A 524 -22.24 -19.88 -9.76
CA THR A 524 -22.19 -18.85 -10.80
C THR A 524 -22.40 -17.44 -10.23
N SER A 525 -23.36 -17.24 -9.33
CA SER A 525 -23.62 -15.93 -8.73
C SER A 525 -22.48 -15.50 -7.79
N GLN A 526 -21.94 -16.43 -7.00
CA GLN A 526 -20.82 -16.18 -6.09
C GLN A 526 -19.54 -15.85 -6.87
N ARG A 527 -19.29 -16.54 -8.00
CA ARG A 527 -18.19 -16.21 -8.90
C ARG A 527 -18.36 -14.84 -9.55
N ALA A 528 -19.59 -14.44 -9.89
CA ALA A 528 -19.85 -13.09 -10.36
C ALA A 528 -19.51 -12.04 -9.29
N THR A 529 -19.91 -12.26 -8.03
CA THR A 529 -19.52 -11.40 -6.90
C THR A 529 -18.00 -11.30 -6.74
N MET A 530 -17.29 -12.44 -6.78
CA MET A 530 -15.82 -12.46 -6.70
C MET A 530 -15.17 -11.76 -7.90
N ALA A 531 -15.71 -11.90 -9.11
CA ALA A 531 -15.22 -11.21 -10.30
C ALA A 531 -15.41 -9.70 -10.21
N SER A 532 -16.57 -9.23 -9.74
CA SER A 532 -16.82 -7.82 -9.48
C SER A 532 -15.89 -7.26 -8.40
N ALA A 533 -15.66 -8.02 -7.32
CA ALA A 533 -14.73 -7.62 -6.26
C ALA A 533 -13.28 -7.53 -6.76
N ASN A 534 -12.82 -8.50 -7.55
CA ASN A 534 -11.50 -8.46 -8.18
C ASN A 534 -11.36 -7.25 -9.12
N THR A 535 -12.41 -6.92 -9.87
CA THR A 535 -12.42 -5.77 -10.78
C THR A 535 -12.41 -4.45 -10.02
N ALA A 536 -13.28 -4.28 -9.02
CA ALA A 536 -13.33 -3.09 -8.16
C ALA A 536 -11.99 -2.85 -7.42
N THR A 537 -11.41 -3.92 -6.88
CA THR A 537 -10.10 -3.82 -6.21
C THR A 537 -8.97 -3.54 -7.20
N ALA A 538 -9.01 -4.08 -8.43
CA ALA A 538 -8.03 -3.75 -9.47
C ALA A 538 -8.13 -2.28 -9.93
N GLU A 539 -9.35 -1.76 -10.12
CA GLU A 539 -9.59 -0.37 -10.49
C GLU A 539 -9.07 0.61 -9.45
N SER A 540 -9.46 0.41 -8.18
CA SER A 540 -8.98 1.24 -7.08
C SER A 540 -7.47 1.07 -6.83
N ASN A 541 -6.92 -0.12 -7.10
CA ASN A 541 -5.49 -0.40 -6.97
C ASN A 541 -4.61 0.47 -7.90
N VAL A 542 -5.09 0.86 -9.08
CA VAL A 542 -4.34 1.77 -9.97
C VAL A 542 -4.03 3.09 -9.27
N PHE A 543 -5.05 3.68 -8.64
CA PHE A 543 -4.90 4.94 -7.91
C PHE A 543 -4.05 4.76 -6.65
N ARG A 544 -4.24 3.64 -5.92
CA ARG A 544 -3.39 3.28 -4.78
C ARG A 544 -1.92 3.27 -5.15
N VAL A 545 -1.56 2.56 -6.22
CA VAL A 545 -0.18 2.46 -6.69
C VAL A 545 0.35 3.84 -7.05
N MET A 546 -0.44 4.66 -7.72
CA MET A 546 -0.04 6.02 -8.06
C MET A 546 0.25 6.87 -6.82
N PHE A 547 -0.61 6.79 -5.79
CA PHE A 547 -0.36 7.44 -4.51
C PHE A 547 0.90 6.92 -3.81
N PHE A 548 1.22 5.62 -3.93
CA PHE A 548 2.51 5.13 -3.49
C PHE A 548 3.65 5.82 -4.25
N VAL A 549 3.64 5.83 -5.59
CA VAL A 549 4.74 6.48 -6.35
C VAL A 549 4.90 7.96 -5.96
N PHE A 550 3.79 8.69 -5.81
CA PHE A 550 3.82 10.10 -5.35
C PHE A 550 4.41 10.23 -3.95
N THR A 551 4.06 9.32 -3.05
CA THR A 551 4.64 9.27 -1.71
C THR A 551 6.17 9.17 -1.80
N PHE A 552 6.70 8.19 -2.52
CA PHE A 552 8.15 7.97 -2.60
C PHE A 552 8.86 9.17 -3.24
N PHE A 553 8.32 9.69 -4.34
CA PHE A 553 8.88 10.85 -5.02
C PHE A 553 8.91 12.08 -4.11
N THR A 554 7.79 12.36 -3.43
CA THR A 554 7.68 13.54 -2.57
C THR A 554 8.43 13.40 -1.26
N ILE A 555 8.55 12.20 -0.69
CA ILE A 555 9.50 11.90 0.40
C ILE A 555 10.90 12.34 -0.04
N GLY A 556 11.35 11.90 -1.21
CA GLY A 556 12.66 12.29 -1.73
C GLY A 556 12.82 13.81 -1.86
N ILE A 557 11.81 14.51 -2.38
CA ILE A 557 11.84 15.98 -2.54
C ILE A 557 11.98 16.69 -1.20
N VAL A 558 11.25 16.25 -0.16
CA VAL A 558 11.25 16.94 1.14
C VAL A 558 12.45 16.56 2.02
N SER A 559 13.16 15.48 1.69
CA SER A 559 14.36 15.04 2.39
C SER A 559 15.60 15.86 1.99
N ASN A 560 15.85 16.96 2.72
CA ASN A 560 17.04 17.81 2.54
C ASN A 560 18.09 17.53 3.62
N PHE A 561 19.14 16.76 3.28
CA PHE A 561 20.18 16.34 4.23
C PHE A 561 21.06 17.50 4.72
N LYS A 562 21.27 18.53 3.89
CA LYS A 562 22.11 19.68 4.24
C LYS A 562 21.47 20.49 5.38
N LYS A 563 20.19 20.79 5.25
CA LYS A 563 19.43 21.55 6.26
C LYS A 563 19.39 20.82 7.61
N LEU A 564 19.28 19.49 7.58
CA LEU A 564 19.28 18.67 8.80
C LEU A 564 20.63 18.69 9.53
N TRP A 565 21.74 18.77 8.80
CA TRP A 565 23.06 18.91 9.40
C TRP A 565 23.23 20.29 10.05
N GLU A 566 22.71 21.35 9.40
CA GLU A 566 22.74 22.72 9.91
C GLU A 566 21.92 22.89 11.21
N GLU A 567 20.88 22.09 11.42
CA GLU A 567 20.03 22.12 12.62
C GLU A 567 20.67 21.50 13.89
N GLY A 568 21.94 21.07 13.85
CA GLY A 568 22.69 20.66 15.05
C GLY A 568 22.22 19.33 15.67
N ILE A 569 21.62 18.45 14.87
CA ILE A 569 20.91 17.22 15.30
C ILE A 569 21.86 16.11 15.81
N GLY A 570 23.18 16.29 15.79
CA GLY A 570 24.17 15.21 15.99
C GLY A 570 23.93 14.29 17.19
N LYS A 571 23.58 14.82 18.37
CA LYS A 571 23.25 13.98 19.55
C LYS A 571 21.93 13.23 19.41
N LEU A 572 20.91 13.86 18.84
CA LEU A 572 19.60 13.23 18.60
C LEU A 572 19.74 12.12 17.55
N ALA A 573 20.48 12.39 16.47
CA ALA A 573 20.82 11.43 15.43
C ALA A 573 21.62 10.24 15.98
N ALA A 574 22.57 10.47 16.89
CA ALA A 574 23.33 9.40 17.52
C ALA A 574 22.45 8.46 18.36
N VAL A 575 21.54 9.00 19.18
CA VAL A 575 20.55 8.17 19.89
C VAL A 575 19.72 7.37 18.90
N TYR A 576 19.23 8.04 17.85
CA TYR A 576 18.40 7.41 16.85
C TYR A 576 19.11 6.25 16.17
N ILE A 577 20.34 6.46 15.68
CA ILE A 577 21.14 5.41 15.02
C ILE A 577 21.38 4.25 15.98
N LEU A 578 21.82 4.53 17.20
CA LEU A 578 22.14 3.50 18.18
C LEU A 578 20.90 2.68 18.56
N CYS A 579 19.78 3.33 18.84
CA CYS A 579 18.54 2.67 19.19
C CYS A 579 17.91 1.92 18.01
N LEU A 580 17.92 2.52 16.82
CA LEU A 580 17.33 1.90 15.64
C LEU A 580 18.17 0.71 15.17
N PHE A 581 19.40 0.96 14.73
CA PHE A 581 20.27 -0.04 14.10
C PHE A 581 20.91 -0.97 15.12
N GLY A 582 21.12 -0.53 16.35
CA GLY A 582 21.68 -1.38 17.40
C GLY A 582 20.65 -2.26 18.10
N PHE A 583 19.36 -1.91 18.05
CA PHE A 583 18.36 -2.57 18.89
C PHE A 583 17.02 -2.84 18.20
N ILE A 584 16.30 -1.80 17.75
CA ILE A 584 14.93 -1.96 17.25
C ILE A 584 14.86 -2.88 16.04
N ILE A 585 15.78 -2.71 15.08
CA ILE A 585 15.80 -3.53 13.87
C ILE A 585 15.92 -5.02 14.24
N TRP A 586 16.80 -5.36 15.17
CA TRP A 586 17.07 -6.74 15.56
C TRP A 586 15.98 -7.34 16.44
N ILE A 587 15.50 -6.60 17.43
CA ILE A 587 14.38 -7.06 18.26
C ILE A 587 13.11 -7.18 17.43
N GLY A 588 12.88 -6.26 16.49
CA GLY A 588 11.78 -6.37 15.53
C GLY A 588 11.88 -7.62 14.67
N LEU A 589 13.07 -7.97 14.23
CA LEU A 589 13.30 -9.22 13.50
C LEU A 589 13.02 -10.43 14.39
N PHE A 590 13.52 -10.43 15.62
CA PHE A 590 13.30 -11.52 16.57
C PHE A 590 11.81 -11.73 16.88
N ILE A 591 11.08 -10.65 17.21
CA ILE A 591 9.63 -10.70 17.46
C ILE A 591 8.88 -11.16 16.21
N SER A 592 9.27 -10.64 15.03
CA SER A 592 8.69 -11.08 13.76
C SER A 592 8.92 -12.57 13.54
N TRP A 593 10.10 -13.09 13.85
CA TRP A 593 10.40 -14.51 13.74
C TRP A 593 9.56 -15.31 14.73
N LEU A 594 9.55 -14.93 16.01
CA LEU A 594 8.76 -15.58 17.06
C LEU A 594 7.28 -15.72 16.69
N PHE A 595 6.69 -14.66 16.15
CA PHE A 595 5.27 -14.61 15.81
C PHE A 595 4.94 -14.90 14.36
N PHE A 596 5.89 -15.03 13.43
CA PHE A 596 5.56 -15.26 12.01
C PHE A 596 6.28 -16.45 11.37
N HIS A 597 7.26 -17.05 12.04
CA HIS A 597 8.04 -18.16 11.51
C HIS A 597 7.14 -19.32 11.04
N GLY A 598 7.54 -19.92 9.92
CA GLY A 598 6.91 -21.11 9.33
C GLY A 598 5.63 -20.84 8.56
N VAL A 599 5.09 -19.62 8.59
CA VAL A 599 3.89 -19.28 7.83
C VAL A 599 4.29 -18.70 6.48
N LYS A 600 3.62 -19.17 5.42
CA LYS A 600 3.89 -18.80 4.03
C LYS A 600 2.64 -18.24 3.34
N PRO A 601 2.80 -17.34 2.36
CA PRO A 601 1.73 -16.94 1.46
C PRO A 601 1.14 -18.14 0.71
N PRO A 602 -0.11 -18.05 0.26
CA PRO A 602 -0.67 -18.99 -0.70
C PRO A 602 0.14 -19.01 -1.99
N VAL A 603 0.14 -20.16 -2.67
CA VAL A 603 0.79 -20.34 -3.97
C VAL A 603 -0.17 -19.85 -5.05
N ALA A 604 0.31 -18.94 -5.91
CA ALA A 604 -0.40 -18.52 -7.11
C ALA A 604 -0.50 -19.71 -8.07
N GLY A 605 -1.74 -20.11 -8.37
CA GLY A 605 -2.06 -21.28 -9.18
C GLY A 605 -2.10 -21.04 -10.68
#